data_AF-A0A431KDM7-F1
#
_entry.id   AF-A0A431KDM7-F1
#
_cell.length_a   1.000
_cell.length_b   1.000
_cell.length_c   1.000
_cell.angle_alpha   90.00
_cell.angle_beta   90.00
_cell.angle_gamma   90.00
#
_symmetry.space_group_name_H-M   'P 1'
#
loop_
_entity.id
_entity.type
_entity.pdbx_description
1 polymer ?
#
loop_
_entity_poly.entity_id
_entity_poly.type
_entity_poly.pdbx_seq_one_letter_code
_entity_poly.pdbx_strand_id
1 'polypeptide(L)'
;MKNSVWAVLAAVLWMALPAGGDPGDERILLAKDAARSGDRNRLVQLAPPTGHVLDPYPEYWALSNQVARPADVDAARIQDFLQRYSGSWLAEKLRGEWLRNLGRRGDWVQLAGEFPNMEQPEQDLKCYQLQARLQNGDRTALEDARPLW
;
A
#
# COMPACT_ATOMS: atom_id res chain seq x y z
N MET A 1 7.96 40.73 45.26
CA MET A 1 8.98 40.64 44.18
C MET A 1 9.54 39.23 43.98
N LYS A 2 9.81 38.43 45.03
CA LYS A 2 10.33 37.04 44.90
C LYS A 2 9.41 36.09 44.13
N ASN A 3 8.09 36.21 44.27
CA ASN A 3 7.12 35.27 43.70
C ASN A 3 6.93 35.44 42.18
N SER A 4 7.29 36.62 41.64
CA SER A 4 7.19 36.94 40.21
C SER A 4 8.36 36.35 39.42
N VAL A 5 9.54 36.24 40.03
CA VAL A 5 10.73 35.63 39.40
C VAL A 5 10.55 34.12 39.19
N TRP A 6 9.90 33.44 40.14
CA TRP A 6 9.59 32.01 40.04
C TRP A 6 8.52 31.71 38.99
N ALA A 7 7.52 32.59 38.84
CA ALA A 7 6.49 32.45 37.81
C ALA A 7 7.04 32.66 36.39
N VAL A 8 7.99 33.58 36.21
CA VAL A 8 8.65 33.81 34.90
C VAL A 8 9.58 32.65 34.54
N LEU A 9 10.31 32.09 35.50
CA LEU A 9 11.17 30.91 35.25
C LEU A 9 10.35 29.66 34.86
N ALA A 10 9.19 29.44 35.46
CA ALA A 10 8.30 28.33 35.09
C ALA A 10 7.70 28.49 33.69
N ALA A 11 7.37 29.72 33.28
CA ALA A 11 6.82 30.00 31.94
C ALA A 11 7.85 29.82 30.82
N VAL A 12 9.13 30.16 31.05
CA VAL A 12 10.21 29.94 30.09
C VAL A 12 10.52 28.44 29.94
N LEU A 13 10.41 27.67 31.02
CA LEU A 13 10.66 26.22 31.01
C LEU A 13 9.58 25.42 30.25
N TRP A 14 8.34 25.92 30.18
CA TRP A 14 7.29 25.31 29.36
C TRP A 14 7.40 25.60 27.86
N MET A 15 8.02 26.72 27.47
CA MET A 15 8.25 27.05 26.04
C MET A 15 9.47 26.33 25.43
N ALA A 16 10.26 25.63 26.25
CA ALA A 16 11.48 24.95 25.81
C ALA A 16 11.32 23.44 25.61
N LEU A 17 10.10 22.89 25.65
CA LEU A 17 9.86 21.50 25.28
C LEU A 17 10.11 21.38 23.77
N PRO A 18 11.16 20.64 23.33
CA PRO A 18 11.30 20.36 21.91
C PRO A 18 10.05 19.61 21.47
N ALA A 19 9.38 20.11 20.44
CA ALA A 19 8.41 19.33 19.70
C ALA A 19 9.20 18.23 18.97
N GLY A 20 9.52 17.14 19.67
CA GLY A 20 10.10 15.95 19.09
C GLY A 20 9.04 15.23 18.28
N GLY A 21 9.34 14.93 17.01
CA GLY A 21 8.57 13.97 16.23
C GLY A 21 8.66 12.57 16.86
N ASP A 22 7.75 11.67 16.47
CA ASP A 22 7.86 10.27 16.89
C ASP A 22 9.21 9.73 16.35
N PRO A 23 10.03 9.03 17.14
CA PRO A 23 11.26 8.40 16.64
C PRO A 23 11.04 7.52 15.40
N GLY A 24 9.82 7.01 15.19
CA GLY A 24 9.42 6.29 13.99
C GLY A 24 9.32 7.15 12.72
N ASP A 25 9.13 8.46 12.83
CA ASP A 25 8.95 9.37 11.68
C ASP A 25 10.14 9.36 10.73
N GLU A 26 11.37 9.35 11.26
CA GLU A 26 12.59 9.30 10.44
C GLU A 26 12.65 8.03 9.59
N ARG A 27 12.26 6.87 10.16
CA ARG A 27 12.19 5.61 9.43
C ARG A 27 11.19 5.69 8.28
N ILE A 28 10.02 6.32 8.49
CA ILE A 28 9.01 6.50 7.43
C ILE A 28 9.56 7.36 6.30
N LEU A 29 10.24 8.47 6.62
CA LEU A 29 10.84 9.36 5.62
C LEU A 29 11.94 8.65 4.81
N LEU A 30 12.82 7.91 5.48
CA LEU A 30 13.85 7.11 4.82
C LEU A 30 13.24 6.02 3.91
N ALA A 31 12.16 5.38 4.35
CA ALA A 31 11.46 4.38 3.55
C ALA A 31 10.81 5.02 2.32
N LYS A 32 10.24 6.21 2.47
CA LYS A 32 9.66 6.98 1.35
C LYS A 32 10.72 7.34 0.32
N ASP A 33 11.88 7.79 0.76
CA ASP A 33 12.99 8.14 -0.14
C ASP A 33 13.52 6.90 -0.87
N ALA A 34 13.68 5.78 -0.17
CA ALA A 34 14.04 4.49 -0.77
C ALA A 34 13.01 4.02 -1.81
N ALA A 35 11.72 4.18 -1.53
CA ALA A 35 10.65 3.87 -2.48
C ALA A 35 10.71 4.75 -3.74
N ARG A 36 10.99 6.06 -3.57
CA ARG A 36 11.10 7.01 -4.69
C ARG A 36 12.34 6.81 -5.55
N SER A 37 13.48 6.48 -4.94
CA SER A 37 14.74 6.20 -5.63
C SER A 37 14.80 4.80 -6.25
N GLY A 38 13.88 3.92 -5.86
CA GLY A 38 13.89 2.52 -6.27
C GLY A 38 14.91 1.66 -5.51
N ASP A 39 15.43 2.12 -4.37
CA ASP A 39 16.34 1.36 -3.51
C ASP A 39 15.58 0.29 -2.71
N ARG A 40 15.52 -0.89 -3.31
CA ARG A 40 14.78 -2.05 -2.81
C ARG A 40 15.35 -2.61 -1.54
N ASN A 41 16.68 -2.73 -1.50
CA ASN A 41 17.36 -3.34 -0.38
C ASN A 41 17.13 -2.49 0.86
N ARG A 42 17.22 -1.17 0.69
CA ARG A 42 16.92 -0.25 1.78
C ARG A 42 15.45 -0.29 2.17
N LEU A 43 14.54 -0.34 1.20
CA LEU A 43 13.10 -0.39 1.48
C LEU A 43 12.70 -1.66 2.23
N VAL A 44 13.24 -2.83 1.87
CA VAL A 44 12.98 -4.11 2.57
C VAL A 44 13.50 -4.07 4.01
N GLN A 45 14.65 -3.41 4.26
CA GLN A 45 15.17 -3.24 5.62
C GLN A 45 14.29 -2.31 6.47
N LEU A 46 13.67 -1.31 5.85
CA LEU A 46 12.84 -0.32 6.54
C LEU A 46 11.37 -0.74 6.65
N ALA A 47 10.91 -1.73 5.90
CA ALA A 47 9.52 -2.18 5.86
C ALA A 47 8.95 -2.76 7.17
N PRO A 48 9.71 -3.51 8.00
CA PRO A 48 9.15 -4.13 9.20
C PRO A 48 8.52 -3.11 10.16
N PRO A 49 7.38 -3.45 10.79
CA PRO A 49 6.67 -2.55 11.69
C PRO A 49 7.47 -2.30 12.98
N THR A 50 7.27 -1.11 13.55
CA THR A 50 7.96 -0.64 14.75
C THR A 50 6.99 -0.18 15.86
N GLY A 51 5.68 -0.27 15.61
CA GLY A 51 4.63 0.30 16.46
C GLY A 51 4.18 1.70 16.04
N HIS A 52 4.64 2.20 14.89
CA HIS A 52 4.31 3.54 14.40
C HIS A 52 2.95 3.54 13.68
N VAL A 53 2.16 4.61 13.83
CA VAL A 53 0.85 4.74 13.15
C VAL A 53 0.94 4.63 11.62
N LEU A 54 2.08 5.02 11.04
CA LEU A 54 2.36 4.91 9.59
C LEU A 54 3.14 3.65 9.19
N ASP A 55 3.29 2.66 10.08
CA ASP A 55 3.88 1.35 9.76
C ASP A 55 3.33 0.69 8.48
N PRO A 56 2.05 0.84 8.09
CA PRO A 56 1.55 0.23 6.86
C PRO A 56 2.21 0.75 5.58
N TYR A 57 2.76 1.99 5.57
CA TYR A 57 3.28 2.62 4.36
C TYR A 57 4.60 2.01 3.86
N PRO A 58 5.65 1.86 4.70
CA PRO A 58 6.88 1.18 4.27
C PRO A 58 6.65 -0.24 3.77
N GLU A 59 5.77 -0.99 4.42
CA GLU A 59 5.39 -2.33 3.97
C GLU A 59 4.66 -2.30 2.62
N TYR A 60 3.67 -1.41 2.47
CA TYR A 60 2.97 -1.19 1.21
C TYR A 60 3.93 -0.86 0.07
N TRP A 61 4.87 0.06 0.27
CA TRP A 61 5.84 0.43 -0.78
C TRP A 61 6.74 -0.73 -1.16
N ALA A 62 7.17 -1.55 -0.20
CA ALA A 62 7.97 -2.74 -0.48
C ALA A 62 7.20 -3.74 -1.35
N LEU A 63 5.94 -4.02 -1.01
CA LEU A 63 5.06 -4.91 -1.76
C LEU A 63 4.72 -4.36 -3.15
N SER A 64 4.43 -3.06 -3.26
CA SER A 64 4.18 -2.39 -4.54
C SER A 64 5.40 -2.49 -5.47
N ASN A 65 6.60 -2.29 -4.92
CA ASN A 65 7.86 -2.41 -5.65
C ASN A 65 8.13 -3.85 -6.14
N GLN A 66 7.69 -4.84 -5.36
CA GLN A 66 7.72 -6.26 -5.71
C GLN A 66 6.71 -6.56 -6.83
N VAL A 67 5.45 -6.11 -6.71
CA VAL A 67 4.39 -6.26 -7.73
C VAL A 67 4.76 -5.62 -9.07
N ALA A 68 5.52 -4.53 -9.06
CA ALA A 68 6.01 -3.90 -10.28
C ALA A 68 6.95 -4.80 -11.11
N ARG A 69 7.43 -5.93 -10.56
CA ARG A 69 8.31 -6.88 -11.26
C ARG A 69 7.67 -8.26 -11.42
N PRO A 70 7.56 -8.79 -12.65
CA PRO A 70 6.86 -10.06 -12.90
C PRO A 70 7.47 -11.30 -12.23
N ALA A 71 8.78 -11.33 -11.99
CA ALA A 71 9.49 -12.55 -11.58
C ALA A 71 9.48 -12.85 -10.07
N ASP A 72 9.20 -11.84 -9.22
CA ASP A 72 9.53 -11.91 -7.78
C ASP A 72 8.30 -11.74 -6.88
N VAL A 73 7.07 -11.93 -7.38
CA VAL A 73 5.84 -11.64 -6.62
C VAL A 73 5.55 -12.75 -5.59
N ASP A 74 5.64 -12.41 -4.30
CA ASP A 74 5.21 -13.26 -3.19
C ASP A 74 3.72 -12.99 -2.89
N ALA A 75 2.86 -13.80 -3.50
CA ALA A 75 1.41 -13.68 -3.35
C ALA A 75 0.95 -13.82 -1.88
N ALA A 76 1.62 -14.65 -1.08
CA ALA A 76 1.23 -14.88 0.31
C ALA A 76 1.42 -13.62 1.16
N ARG A 77 2.53 -12.90 0.96
CA ARG A 77 2.76 -11.62 1.66
C ARG A 77 1.80 -10.52 1.21
N ILE A 78 1.42 -10.49 -0.06
CA ILE A 78 0.42 -9.54 -0.55
C ILE A 78 -0.94 -9.86 0.09
N GLN A 79 -1.36 -11.12 0.08
CA GLN A 79 -2.63 -11.54 0.68
C GLN A 79 -2.68 -11.24 2.18
N ASP A 80 -1.60 -11.49 2.93
CA ASP A 80 -1.50 -11.13 4.35
C ASP A 80 -1.70 -9.62 4.57
N PHE A 81 -1.02 -8.78 3.79
CA PHE A 81 -1.20 -7.33 3.86
C PHE A 81 -2.64 -6.90 3.53
N LEU A 82 -3.20 -7.46 2.45
CA LEU A 82 -4.58 -7.17 2.03
C LEU A 82 -5.61 -7.58 3.08
N GLN A 83 -5.36 -8.67 3.81
CA GLN A 83 -6.22 -9.12 4.90
C GLN A 83 -6.10 -8.22 6.14
N ARG A 84 -4.87 -7.90 6.57
CA ARG A 84 -4.63 -7.04 7.75
C ARG A 84 -5.16 -5.62 7.57
N TYR A 85 -5.12 -5.09 6.34
CA TYR A 85 -5.55 -3.73 6.03
C TYR A 85 -6.79 -3.69 5.13
N SER A 86 -7.65 -4.70 5.20
CA SER A 86 -8.90 -4.76 4.43
C SER A 86 -9.74 -3.50 4.60
N GLY A 87 -10.30 -3.00 3.50
CA GLY A 87 -11.08 -1.74 3.45
C GLY A 87 -10.24 -0.45 3.54
N SER A 88 -8.92 -0.55 3.65
CA SER A 88 -8.05 0.62 3.58
C SER A 88 -7.72 1.01 2.13
N TRP A 89 -7.44 2.30 1.94
CA TRP A 89 -6.95 2.81 0.66
C TRP A 89 -5.64 2.15 0.20
N LEU A 90 -4.73 1.80 1.13
CA LEU A 90 -3.48 1.11 0.80
C LEU A 90 -3.73 -0.31 0.26
N ALA A 91 -4.67 -1.04 0.87
CA ALA A 91 -5.02 -2.37 0.41
C ALA A 91 -5.70 -2.32 -0.96
N GLU A 92 -6.62 -1.38 -1.18
CA GLU A 92 -7.27 -1.18 -2.49
C GLU A 92 -6.23 -0.85 -3.57
N LYS A 93 -5.31 0.07 -3.29
CA LYS A 93 -4.24 0.45 -4.23
C LYS A 93 -3.32 -0.73 -4.55
N LEU A 94 -2.88 -1.48 -3.54
CA LEU A 94 -2.02 -2.64 -3.73
C LEU A 94 -2.73 -3.75 -4.52
N ARG A 95 -4.00 -4.03 -4.22
CA ARG A 95 -4.79 -5.01 -4.95
C ARG A 95 -4.93 -4.62 -6.42
N GLY A 96 -5.22 -3.36 -6.72
CA GLY A 96 -5.28 -2.88 -8.09
C GLY A 96 -3.94 -3.02 -8.84
N GLU A 97 -2.81 -2.70 -8.21
CA GLU A 97 -1.48 -2.91 -8.78
C GLU A 97 -1.21 -4.40 -9.05
N TRP A 98 -1.59 -5.27 -8.11
CA TRP A 98 -1.41 -6.71 -8.22
C TRP A 98 -2.30 -7.32 -9.31
N LEU A 99 -3.59 -6.97 -9.37
CA LEU A 99 -4.50 -7.42 -10.43
C LEU A 99 -4.00 -7.02 -11.82
N ARG A 100 -3.43 -5.81 -12.00
CA ARG A 100 -2.78 -5.44 -13.26
C ARG A 100 -1.57 -6.30 -13.58
N ASN A 101 -0.75 -6.64 -12.57
CA ASN A 101 0.35 -7.58 -12.75
C ASN A 101 -0.15 -8.96 -13.20
N LEU A 102 -1.18 -9.50 -12.53
CA LEU A 102 -1.83 -10.77 -12.89
C LEU A 102 -2.36 -10.75 -14.32
N GLY A 103 -3.08 -9.68 -14.69
CA GLY A 103 -3.64 -9.53 -16.04
C GLY A 103 -2.56 -9.43 -17.12
N ARG A 104 -1.46 -8.72 -16.86
CA ARG A 104 -0.32 -8.65 -17.81
C ARG A 104 0.37 -9.99 -18.03
N ARG A 105 0.45 -10.85 -17.02
CA ARG A 105 1.10 -12.17 -17.13
C ARG A 105 0.13 -13.30 -17.49
N GLY A 106 -1.17 -13.00 -17.64
CA GLY A 106 -2.20 -13.96 -17.99
C GLY A 106 -2.59 -14.92 -16.87
N ASP A 107 -2.40 -14.53 -15.61
CA ASP A 107 -2.79 -15.33 -14.45
C ASP A 107 -4.27 -15.13 -14.12
N TRP A 108 -5.13 -15.68 -14.98
CA TRP A 108 -6.57 -15.45 -14.98
C TRP A 108 -7.29 -16.11 -13.80
N VAL A 109 -6.76 -17.20 -13.27
CA VAL A 109 -7.34 -17.90 -12.10
C VAL A 109 -7.15 -17.05 -10.86
N GLN A 110 -5.92 -16.57 -10.61
CA GLN A 110 -5.67 -15.72 -9.45
C GLN A 110 -6.36 -14.36 -9.58
N LEU A 111 -6.40 -13.78 -10.79
CA LEU A 111 -7.11 -12.52 -11.02
C LEU A 111 -8.59 -12.65 -10.68
N ALA A 112 -9.25 -13.69 -11.18
CA ALA A 112 -10.67 -13.92 -10.93
C ALA A 112 -11.00 -14.17 -9.45
N GLY A 113 -10.07 -14.75 -8.69
CA GLY A 113 -10.22 -14.94 -7.24
C GLY A 113 -10.07 -13.65 -6.43
N GLU A 114 -9.21 -12.73 -6.86
CA GLU A 114 -8.89 -11.51 -6.12
C GLU A 114 -9.76 -10.30 -6.51
N PHE A 115 -10.20 -10.23 -7.77
CA PHE A 115 -10.99 -9.10 -8.27
C PHE A 115 -12.28 -8.82 -7.46
N PRO A 116 -13.06 -9.81 -6.98
CA PRO A 116 -14.26 -9.55 -6.20
C PRO A 116 -14.02 -8.78 -4.89
N ASN A 117 -12.77 -8.72 -4.41
CA ASN A 117 -12.38 -8.01 -3.20
C ASN A 117 -12.04 -6.52 -3.46
N MET A 118 -12.16 -6.03 -4.69
CA MET A 118 -12.00 -4.60 -5.02
C MET A 118 -13.27 -3.83 -4.67
N GLU A 119 -13.12 -2.72 -3.96
CA GLU A 119 -14.25 -1.85 -3.64
C GLU A 119 -14.59 -0.90 -4.80
N GLN A 120 -13.56 -0.38 -5.48
CA GLN A 120 -13.68 0.64 -6.51
C GLN A 120 -12.79 0.29 -7.72
N PRO A 121 -13.11 -0.78 -8.47
CA PRO A 121 -12.30 -1.20 -9.61
C PRO A 121 -12.32 -0.15 -10.73
N GLU A 122 -11.13 0.24 -11.16
CA GLU A 122 -10.90 1.08 -12.34
C GLU A 122 -11.28 0.35 -13.63
N GLN A 123 -11.48 1.11 -14.72
CA GLN A 123 -11.98 0.57 -15.99
C GLN A 123 -11.05 -0.50 -16.60
N ASP A 124 -9.74 -0.32 -16.47
CA ASP A 124 -8.75 -1.28 -16.95
C ASP A 124 -8.84 -2.63 -16.21
N LEU A 125 -9.05 -2.59 -14.89
CA LEU A 125 -9.26 -3.78 -14.07
C LEU A 125 -10.57 -4.48 -14.41
N LYS A 126 -11.65 -3.74 -14.73
CA LYS A 126 -12.90 -4.34 -15.24
C LYS A 126 -12.67 -5.07 -16.57
N CYS A 127 -11.88 -4.50 -17.47
CA CYS A 127 -11.50 -5.17 -18.71
C CYS A 127 -10.70 -6.46 -18.43
N TYR A 128 -9.73 -6.42 -17.52
CA TYR A 128 -9.00 -7.62 -17.12
C TYR A 128 -9.89 -8.69 -16.48
N GLN A 129 -10.91 -8.30 -15.70
CA GLN A 129 -11.89 -9.23 -15.15
C GLN A 129 -12.72 -9.91 -16.25
N LEU A 130 -13.17 -9.16 -17.25
CA LEU A 130 -13.89 -9.72 -18.41
C LEU A 130 -13.00 -10.70 -19.20
N GLN A 131 -11.72 -10.37 -19.36
CA GLN A 131 -10.74 -11.28 -19.96
C GLN A 131 -10.56 -12.54 -19.11
N ALA A 132 -10.40 -12.42 -17.80
CA ALA A 132 -10.28 -13.57 -16.91
C ALA A 132 -11.51 -14.49 -16.98
N ARG A 133 -12.72 -13.92 -17.00
CA ARG A 133 -13.97 -14.68 -17.19
C ARG A 133 -13.96 -15.46 -18.50
N LEU A 134 -13.61 -14.81 -19.63
CA LEU A 134 -13.49 -15.47 -20.93
C LEU A 134 -12.50 -16.65 -20.90
N GLN A 135 -11.33 -16.43 -20.32
CA GLN A 135 -10.25 -17.42 -20.27
C GLN A 135 -10.59 -18.58 -19.35
N ASN A 136 -11.42 -18.34 -18.33
CA ASN A 136 -11.96 -19.37 -17.46
C ASN A 136 -13.26 -20.01 -18.00
N GLY A 137 -13.63 -19.72 -19.26
CA GLY A 137 -14.72 -20.40 -19.99
C GLY A 137 -16.08 -19.70 -19.96
N ASP A 138 -16.20 -18.55 -19.29
CA ASP A 138 -17.45 -17.77 -19.27
C ASP A 138 -17.58 -16.91 -20.54
N ARG A 139 -18.32 -17.42 -21.52
CA ARG A 139 -18.57 -16.72 -22.79
C ARG A 139 -19.51 -15.51 -22.66
N THR A 140 -20.29 -15.42 -21.57
CA THR A 140 -21.22 -14.28 -21.37
C THR A 140 -20.47 -12.96 -21.17
N ALA A 141 -19.20 -13.02 -20.75
CA ALA A 141 -18.35 -11.83 -20.64
C ALA A 141 -18.12 -11.10 -21.98
N LEU A 142 -18.34 -11.74 -23.14
CA LEU A 142 -18.35 -11.05 -24.44
C LEU A 142 -19.54 -10.09 -24.56
N GLU A 143 -20.71 -10.46 -24.03
CA GLU A 143 -21.91 -9.64 -24.04
C GLU A 143 -21.74 -8.44 -23.10
N ASP A 144 -21.19 -8.70 -21.91
CA ASP A 144 -20.88 -7.66 -20.91
C ASP A 144 -19.81 -6.67 -21.38
N ALA A 145 -18.93 -7.07 -22.31
CA ALA A 145 -17.92 -6.19 -22.89
C ALA A 145 -18.48 -5.24 -23.97
N ARG A 146 -19.64 -5.55 -24.58
CA ARG A 146 -20.20 -4.77 -25.71
C ARG A 146 -20.42 -3.28 -25.41
N PRO A 147 -20.90 -2.86 -24.23
CA PRO A 147 -21.11 -1.43 -23.93
C PRO A 147 -19.82 -0.61 -23.80
N LEU A 148 -18.64 -1.25 -23.82
CA LEU A 148 -17.34 -0.58 -23.65
C LEU A 148 -16.71 -0.13 -24.98
N TRP A 149 -17.38 -0.40 -26.10
CA TRP A 149 -16.96 -0.12 -27.49
C TRP A 149 -18.01 0.75 -28.18
#